data_AF-A0A679ID17-F1
#
_entry.id   AF-A0A679ID17-F1
#
_cell.length_a   1.000
_cell.length_b   1.000
_cell.length_c   1.000
_cell.angle_alpha   90.00
_cell.angle_beta   90.00
_cell.angle_gamma   90.00
#
_symmetry.space_group_name_H-M   'P 1'
#
loop_
_entity.id
_entity.type
_entity.pdbx_description
1 polymer ?
#
loop_
_entity_poly.entity_id
_entity_poly.type
_entity_poly.pdbx_seq_one_letter_code
_entity_poly.pdbx_strand_id
1 'polypeptide(L)'
;MKKRFFGLGLITVAATLLLTGCSGGKDSANDELYIFNTKSEISDSLKNLAKDYEKESGIKVKTFSPGSGADVTETMNTEMTSKNAPAIFATNSLVTWGPKDGDFMFNLNDATNKELKKLANEVPENMRLQADDKTNFGLPYTMEGYGYIVDTNVLADLFPNVKTDEILKDLKTVNYEEFNDFTNKVNDFIQNNTTATVTLNGHKYELAKEKTELTKGLTGIFVEAGAEKWTYSDHMINVAMNTVYTSYSDALYSKPKKFAEMKDALVKYMEVLEYNTSHAAGTDTPLKRGADFINGTEGSYDNSLQLFADHKGVFIKQGNWIYPTLNKLNKEMLATLDIIPIKMPFADSDIKIDGWKSQDFNQTIPEFVPNYWIINKQVSKEKIKKAEDFLVWLYTSDRGLKFLKDESGFILFNDLENSEGSNTLNKALVEYAKTGKTLSNPFNASPGNFLEFVVMS
;
A
#
# COMPACT_ATOMS: atom_id res chain seq x y z
N MET A 1 -17.52 3.70 63.62
CA MET A 1 -16.19 4.25 63.99
C MET A 1 -15.25 3.12 64.35
N LYS A 2 -14.14 2.96 63.62
CA LYS A 2 -12.78 2.84 64.19
C LYS A 2 -11.78 2.74 63.02
N LYS A 3 -11.25 3.91 62.64
CA LYS A 3 -10.05 4.08 61.83
C LYS A 3 -8.86 3.50 62.60
N ARG A 4 -7.89 2.92 61.89
CA ARG A 4 -6.51 2.84 62.37
C ARG A 4 -5.54 3.22 61.26
N PHE A 5 -5.05 4.46 61.38
CA PHE A 5 -3.78 4.92 60.86
C PHE A 5 -2.64 4.10 61.50
N PHE A 6 -1.56 3.86 60.75
CA PHE A 6 -0.20 4.01 61.29
C PHE A 6 0.75 4.35 60.14
N GLY A 7 1.43 5.48 60.29
CA GLY A 7 2.49 5.95 59.40
C GLY A 7 3.87 5.62 59.94
N LEU A 8 4.81 5.62 58.99
CA LEU A 8 6.26 5.92 59.02
C LEU A 8 7.14 5.46 60.19
N GLY A 9 8.23 4.80 59.81
CA GLY A 9 9.50 4.80 60.54
C GLY A 9 10.67 4.56 59.58
N LEU A 10 11.36 5.63 59.19
CA LEU A 10 12.67 5.60 58.51
C LEU A 10 13.73 5.11 59.50
N ILE A 11 14.59 4.17 59.07
CA ILE A 11 15.93 3.99 59.65
C ILE A 11 16.94 3.91 58.51
N THR A 12 17.72 4.97 58.39
CA THR A 12 18.93 5.11 57.58
C THR A 12 20.09 4.39 58.27
N VAL A 13 20.76 3.46 57.57
CA VAL A 13 22.15 3.10 57.86
C VAL A 13 22.92 3.10 56.55
N ALA A 14 23.81 4.08 56.41
CA ALA A 14 24.82 4.12 55.36
C ALA A 14 26.02 3.28 55.81
N ALA A 15 26.49 2.37 54.96
CA ALA A 15 27.84 1.82 55.03
C ALA A 15 28.35 1.57 53.61
N THR A 16 29.36 2.35 53.25
CA THR A 16 30.06 2.43 51.98
C THR A 16 31.01 1.23 51.77
N LEU A 17 31.03 0.75 50.51
CA LEU A 17 32.17 0.25 49.73
C LEU A 17 33.02 -0.91 50.27
N LEU A 18 32.93 -2.06 49.59
CA LEU A 18 34.11 -2.78 49.09
C LEU A 18 33.90 -3.16 47.62
N LEU A 19 34.63 -2.48 46.75
CA LEU A 19 34.89 -2.84 45.37
C LEU A 19 35.72 -4.13 45.34
N THR A 20 35.22 -5.16 44.66
CA THR A 20 36.09 -6.14 43.99
C THR A 20 35.53 -6.35 42.58
N GLY A 21 36.24 -5.76 41.61
CA GLY A 21 36.01 -6.01 40.20
C GLY A 21 36.55 -7.38 39.83
N CYS A 22 35.74 -8.14 39.09
CA CYS A 22 36.23 -9.09 38.11
C CYS A 22 35.79 -8.61 36.74
N SER A 23 36.80 -8.48 35.89
CA SER A 23 36.79 -8.06 34.50
C SER A 23 35.94 -8.95 33.59
N GLY A 24 35.33 -8.33 32.57
CA GLY A 24 35.14 -8.96 31.27
C GLY A 24 33.82 -9.71 31.04
N GLY A 25 32.68 -9.06 31.30
CA GLY A 25 31.41 -9.45 30.67
C GLY A 25 31.14 -8.50 29.51
N LYS A 26 31.20 -8.97 28.26
CA LYS A 26 30.57 -8.26 27.14
C LYS A 26 29.08 -8.15 27.43
N ASP A 27 28.54 -6.94 27.48
CA ASP A 27 27.10 -6.70 27.50
C ASP A 27 26.47 -7.33 26.25
N SER A 28 25.88 -8.50 26.38
CA SER A 28 25.26 -9.26 25.29
C SER A 28 24.05 -8.55 24.66
N ALA A 29 23.45 -7.58 25.36
CA ALA A 29 22.36 -6.75 24.84
C ALA A 29 22.80 -5.68 23.82
N ASN A 30 24.09 -5.33 23.78
CA ASN A 30 24.62 -4.31 22.87
C ASN A 30 25.00 -4.86 21.48
N ASP A 31 25.05 -6.18 21.32
CA ASP A 31 25.55 -6.85 20.10
C ASP A 31 24.45 -7.35 19.15
N GLU A 32 23.17 -7.27 19.55
CA GLU A 32 22.01 -7.74 18.76
C GLU A 32 21.67 -6.79 17.60
N LEU A 33 21.29 -7.36 16.46
CA LEU A 33 20.67 -6.62 15.35
C LEU A 33 19.17 -6.50 15.62
N TYR A 34 18.69 -5.28 15.86
CA TYR A 34 17.27 -5.03 16.13
C TYR A 34 16.56 -4.46 14.89
N ILE A 35 15.49 -5.13 14.47
CA ILE A 35 14.62 -4.77 13.36
C ILE A 35 13.25 -4.32 13.88
N PHE A 36 12.86 -3.10 13.57
CA PHE A 36 11.50 -2.58 13.79
C PHE A 36 10.71 -2.67 12.49
N ASN A 37 9.69 -3.53 12.45
CA ASN A 37 8.86 -3.76 11.27
C ASN A 37 7.45 -3.20 11.48
N THR A 38 6.92 -2.51 10.47
CA THR A 38 5.61 -1.84 10.51
C THR A 38 4.49 -2.69 9.90
N LYS A 39 4.82 -3.71 9.10
CA LYS A 39 3.83 -4.62 8.50
C LYS A 39 3.53 -5.79 9.44
N SER A 40 2.44 -5.69 10.21
CA SER A 40 2.07 -6.69 11.20
C SER A 40 1.86 -8.09 10.60
N GLU A 41 1.47 -8.15 9.33
CA GLU A 41 1.11 -9.35 8.57
C GLU A 41 2.29 -10.30 8.37
N ILE A 42 3.52 -9.76 8.33
CA ILE A 42 4.75 -10.56 8.14
C ILE A 42 5.48 -10.85 9.45
N SER A 43 4.93 -10.47 10.61
CA SER A 43 5.61 -10.53 11.91
C SER A 43 6.13 -11.93 12.26
N ASP A 44 5.32 -12.96 12.06
CA ASP A 44 5.71 -14.34 12.42
C ASP A 44 6.72 -14.93 11.43
N SER A 45 6.55 -14.66 10.13
CA SER A 45 7.54 -15.03 9.10
C SER A 45 8.89 -14.35 9.35
N LEU A 46 8.88 -13.06 9.73
CA LEU A 46 10.08 -12.29 10.03
C LEU A 46 10.80 -12.81 11.28
N LYS A 47 10.08 -13.23 12.33
CA LYS A 47 10.67 -13.89 13.50
C LYS A 47 11.35 -15.22 13.14
N ASN A 48 10.77 -15.98 12.21
CA ASN A 48 11.38 -17.24 11.75
C ASN A 48 12.62 -16.97 10.89
N LEU A 49 12.55 -15.99 10.00
CA LEU A 49 13.71 -15.53 9.22
C LEU A 49 14.86 -15.09 10.13
N ALA A 50 14.56 -14.30 11.18
CA ALA A 50 15.54 -13.85 12.16
C ALA A 50 16.29 -15.02 12.84
N LYS A 51 15.56 -16.08 13.22
CA LYS A 51 16.16 -17.30 13.78
C LYS A 51 17.04 -18.04 12.78
N ASP A 52 16.66 -18.07 11.51
CA ASP A 52 17.43 -18.75 10.47
C ASP A 52 18.72 -17.97 10.16
N TYR A 53 18.63 -16.64 10.06
CA TYR A 53 19.81 -15.78 9.94
C TYR A 53 20.76 -15.91 11.14
N GLU A 54 20.23 -15.99 12.36
CA GLU A 54 21.05 -16.21 13.57
C GLU A 54 21.80 -17.55 13.52
N LYS A 55 21.17 -18.62 13.04
CA LYS A 55 21.84 -19.93 12.88
C LYS A 55 22.95 -19.87 11.83
N GLU A 56 22.75 -19.15 10.73
CA GLU A 56 23.71 -19.05 9.63
C GLU A 56 24.89 -18.13 9.95
N SER A 57 24.61 -16.98 10.57
CA SER A 57 25.59 -15.90 10.77
C SER A 57 26.18 -15.85 12.18
N GLY A 58 25.52 -16.46 13.17
CA GLY A 58 25.82 -16.29 14.59
C GLY A 58 25.41 -14.92 15.16
N ILE A 59 24.77 -14.05 14.37
CA ILE A 59 24.30 -12.73 14.79
C ILE A 59 22.87 -12.87 15.31
N LYS A 60 22.67 -12.55 16.59
CA LYS A 60 21.34 -12.53 17.20
C LYS A 60 20.49 -11.40 16.63
N VAL A 61 19.27 -11.74 16.17
CA VAL A 61 18.34 -10.78 15.59
C VAL A 61 17.08 -10.66 16.46
N LYS A 62 16.81 -9.44 16.94
CA LYS A 62 15.55 -9.09 17.58
C LYS A 62 14.62 -8.48 16.53
N THR A 63 13.37 -8.89 16.52
CA THR A 63 12.33 -8.29 15.67
C THR A 63 11.22 -7.75 16.54
N PHE A 64 10.70 -6.57 16.22
CA PHE A 64 9.48 -6.03 16.82
C PHE A 64 8.52 -5.60 15.73
N SER A 65 7.23 -5.83 15.95
CA SER A 65 6.18 -5.34 15.07
C SER A 65 4.99 -4.92 15.92
N PRO A 66 4.55 -3.64 15.81
CA PRO A 66 3.28 -3.23 16.38
C PRO A 66 2.14 -4.13 15.87
N GLY A 67 1.13 -4.34 16.71
CA GLY A 67 -0.08 -5.06 16.29
C GLY A 67 -0.84 -4.30 15.20
N SER A 68 -1.67 -5.01 14.43
CA SER A 68 -2.54 -4.38 13.44
C SER A 68 -3.41 -3.28 14.10
N GLY A 69 -3.49 -2.12 13.45
CA GLY A 69 -4.23 -0.94 13.94
C GLY A 69 -3.54 -0.15 15.08
N ALA A 70 -2.33 -0.55 15.51
CA ALA A 70 -1.58 0.20 16.53
C ALA A 70 -0.98 1.50 15.98
N ASP A 71 -0.75 2.49 16.85
CA ASP A 71 0.01 3.69 16.50
C ASP A 71 1.48 3.33 16.29
N VAL A 72 1.86 3.23 15.01
CA VAL A 72 3.22 2.93 14.58
C VAL A 72 4.19 4.08 14.87
N THR A 73 3.73 5.33 14.77
CA THR A 73 4.61 6.50 14.84
C THR A 73 5.08 6.75 16.27
N GLU A 74 4.15 6.76 17.23
CA GLU A 74 4.50 6.93 18.65
C GLU A 74 5.40 5.79 19.14
N THR A 75 5.04 4.55 18.78
CA THR A 75 5.81 3.36 19.16
C THR A 75 7.22 3.41 18.58
N MET A 76 7.37 3.74 17.30
CA MET A 76 8.68 3.85 16.66
C MET A 76 9.52 4.98 17.25
N ASN A 77 8.94 6.15 17.54
CA ASN A 77 9.66 7.25 18.20
C ASN A 77 10.23 6.83 19.57
N THR A 78 9.47 6.06 20.33
CA THR A 78 9.93 5.51 21.62
C THR A 78 11.09 4.54 21.44
N GLU A 79 10.98 3.60 20.49
CA GLU A 79 12.02 2.61 20.23
C GLU A 79 13.32 3.26 19.69
N MET A 80 13.21 4.22 18.79
CA MET A 80 14.34 4.93 18.15
C MET A 80 15.18 5.76 19.13
N THR A 81 14.58 6.20 20.25
CA THR A 81 15.27 6.97 21.31
C THR A 81 15.72 6.11 22.49
N SER A 82 15.43 4.81 22.46
CA SER A 82 15.83 3.88 23.50
C SER A 82 17.34 3.58 23.48
N LYS A 83 17.88 3.04 24.58
CA LYS A 83 19.28 2.57 24.64
C LYS A 83 19.59 1.49 23.60
N ASN A 84 18.58 0.73 23.20
CA ASN A 84 18.68 -0.35 22.24
C ASN A 84 17.84 -0.01 21.00
N ALA A 85 18.11 1.14 20.38
CA ALA A 85 17.43 1.56 19.16
C ALA A 85 17.57 0.52 18.03
N PRO A 86 16.53 0.37 17.17
CA PRO A 86 16.61 -0.53 16.04
C PRO A 86 17.67 -0.07 15.05
N ALA A 87 18.44 -1.02 14.54
CA ALA A 87 19.44 -0.79 13.49
C ALA A 87 18.80 -0.80 12.10
N ILE A 88 17.67 -1.51 11.95
CA ILE A 88 16.83 -1.48 10.76
C ILE A 88 15.42 -1.11 11.21
N PHE A 89 14.79 -0.15 10.54
CA PHE A 89 13.40 0.19 10.77
C PHE A 89 12.66 0.34 9.43
N ALA A 90 11.33 0.37 9.50
CA ALA A 90 10.50 0.47 8.32
C ALA A 90 9.58 1.69 8.36
N THR A 91 9.54 2.40 7.25
CA THR A 91 8.57 3.47 7.00
C THR A 91 8.53 3.75 5.50
N ASN A 92 7.47 4.41 5.05
CA ASN A 92 7.33 5.00 3.71
C ASN A 92 7.47 6.53 3.72
N SER A 93 7.88 7.14 4.84
CA SER A 93 7.86 8.59 5.02
C SER A 93 9.20 9.15 5.49
N LEU A 94 9.62 10.24 4.84
CA LEU A 94 10.75 11.10 5.22
C LEU A 94 10.37 12.19 6.22
N VAL A 95 9.10 12.34 6.58
CA VAL A 95 8.64 13.46 7.43
C VAL A 95 9.24 13.36 8.83
N THR A 96 8.98 12.28 9.57
CA THR A 96 9.41 12.21 10.98
C THR A 96 10.90 11.85 11.14
N TRP A 97 11.40 10.89 10.34
CA TRP A 97 12.74 10.31 10.53
C TRP A 97 13.73 10.67 9.43
N GLY A 98 13.28 11.35 8.37
CA GLY A 98 14.13 11.74 7.25
C GLY A 98 15.09 12.89 7.60
N PRO A 99 15.94 13.30 6.64
CA PRO A 99 17.08 14.18 6.88
C PRO A 99 16.74 15.60 7.34
N LYS A 100 15.50 16.07 7.13
CA LYS A 100 15.09 17.43 7.48
C LYS A 100 14.73 17.58 8.96
N ASP A 101 14.11 16.56 9.54
CA ASP A 101 13.53 16.64 10.87
C ASP A 101 14.27 15.72 11.86
N GLY A 102 14.23 14.40 11.68
CA GLY A 102 14.84 13.45 12.60
C GLY A 102 16.29 13.05 12.29
N ASP A 103 16.68 13.06 11.02
CA ASP A 103 17.99 12.62 10.51
C ASP A 103 18.43 11.20 10.98
N PHE A 104 17.49 10.24 10.95
CA PHE A 104 17.75 8.84 11.33
C PHE A 104 18.08 7.93 10.15
N MET A 105 17.80 8.36 8.92
CA MET A 105 17.94 7.50 7.75
C MET A 105 19.37 7.50 7.20
N PHE A 106 19.98 6.32 7.11
CA PHE A 106 21.26 6.14 6.43
C PHE A 106 21.06 6.16 4.91
N ASN A 107 21.88 6.93 4.20
CA ASN A 107 21.90 6.92 2.74
C ASN A 107 22.55 5.64 2.24
N LEU A 108 21.78 4.73 1.62
CA LEU A 108 22.29 3.46 1.13
C LEU A 108 23.35 3.63 0.03
N ASN A 109 23.33 4.76 -0.70
CA ASN A 109 24.39 5.08 -1.66
C ASN A 109 25.75 5.33 -1.00
N ASP A 110 25.81 5.58 0.31
CA ASP A 110 27.05 5.73 1.07
C ASP A 110 27.53 4.42 1.71
N ALA A 111 26.78 3.32 1.58
CA ALA A 111 27.07 2.04 2.23
C ALA A 111 28.49 1.51 1.94
N THR A 112 29.13 0.88 2.92
CA THR A 112 30.46 0.29 2.71
C THR A 112 30.37 -1.05 1.97
N ASN A 113 29.27 -1.77 2.13
CA ASN A 113 28.96 -2.98 1.40
C ASN A 113 28.62 -2.65 -0.07
N LYS A 114 29.43 -3.17 -1.01
CA LYS A 114 29.28 -2.91 -2.44
C LYS A 114 28.00 -3.52 -3.04
N GLU A 115 27.56 -4.67 -2.52
CA GLU A 115 26.32 -5.30 -3.00
C GLU A 115 25.09 -4.51 -2.53
N LEU A 116 25.12 -3.95 -1.31
CA LEU A 116 24.03 -3.06 -0.86
C LEU A 116 23.93 -1.80 -1.72
N LYS A 117 25.07 -1.18 -2.06
CA LYS A 117 25.11 -0.05 -3.01
C LYS A 117 24.51 -0.42 -4.36
N LYS A 118 24.79 -1.63 -4.85
CA LYS A 118 24.23 -2.13 -6.10
C LYS A 118 22.71 -2.28 -5.99
N LEU A 119 22.20 -2.96 -4.96
CA LEU A 119 20.76 -3.12 -4.70
C LEU A 119 20.05 -1.75 -4.59
N ALA A 120 20.66 -0.79 -3.89
CA ALA A 120 20.10 0.55 -3.75
C ALA A 120 20.02 1.32 -5.09
N ASN A 121 20.96 1.08 -6.01
CA ASN A 121 20.95 1.67 -7.35
C ASN A 121 19.95 0.99 -8.30
N GLU A 122 19.65 -0.29 -8.09
CA GLU A 122 18.64 -1.05 -8.85
C GLU A 122 17.20 -0.61 -8.53
N VAL A 123 16.97 0.07 -7.40
CA VAL A 123 15.65 0.64 -7.09
C VAL A 123 15.27 1.68 -8.15
N PRO A 124 14.13 1.50 -8.86
CA PRO A 124 13.64 2.45 -9.85
C PRO A 124 13.46 3.86 -9.25
N GLU A 125 13.76 4.91 -10.02
CA GLU A 125 13.78 6.29 -9.53
C GLU A 125 12.43 6.73 -8.91
N ASN A 126 11.32 6.38 -9.54
CA ASN A 126 9.96 6.66 -9.05
C ASN A 126 9.59 5.87 -7.77
N MET A 127 10.40 4.90 -7.38
CA MET A 127 10.24 4.05 -6.18
C MET A 127 11.32 4.30 -5.14
N ARG A 128 12.18 5.32 -5.29
CA ARG A 128 13.21 5.64 -4.30
C ARG A 128 12.63 6.45 -3.16
N LEU A 129 13.00 6.09 -1.94
CA LEU A 129 12.83 6.95 -0.78
C LEU A 129 14.01 7.93 -0.74
N GLN A 130 13.85 9.12 -1.33
CA GLN A 130 14.96 10.05 -1.58
C GLN A 130 14.66 11.49 -1.19
N ALA A 131 15.68 12.24 -0.79
CA ALA A 131 15.57 13.68 -0.52
C ALA A 131 15.96 14.53 -1.75
N ASP A 132 16.80 13.97 -2.61
CA ASP A 132 17.32 14.56 -3.83
C ASP A 132 17.69 13.45 -4.83
N ASP A 133 18.34 13.81 -5.94
CA ASP A 133 18.76 12.91 -7.01
C ASP A 133 19.94 11.98 -6.63
N LYS A 134 20.54 12.17 -5.44
CA LYS A 134 21.76 11.48 -5.00
C LYS A 134 21.54 10.55 -3.82
N THR A 135 20.34 10.54 -3.27
CA THR A 135 20.03 9.81 -2.03
C THR A 135 19.05 8.67 -2.31
N ASN A 136 19.24 7.55 -1.61
CA ASN A 136 18.23 6.51 -1.47
C ASN A 136 18.34 5.94 -0.07
N PHE A 137 17.29 6.13 0.74
CA PHE A 137 17.29 5.81 2.16
C PHE A 137 16.83 4.39 2.48
N GLY A 138 16.27 3.64 1.52
CA GLY A 138 15.74 2.33 1.82
C GLY A 138 15.58 1.39 0.63
N LEU A 139 15.52 0.09 0.92
CA LEU A 139 15.15 -0.94 -0.04
C LEU A 139 13.63 -1.20 0.04
N PRO A 140 12.89 -1.18 -1.07
CA PRO A 140 11.46 -1.47 -1.06
C PRO A 140 11.13 -2.85 -0.49
N TYR A 141 10.18 -2.93 0.45
CA TYR A 141 9.64 -4.22 0.92
C TYR A 141 9.05 -5.01 -0.24
N THR A 142 8.13 -4.36 -0.94
CA THR A 142 7.32 -4.87 -2.04
C THR A 142 6.88 -3.69 -2.90
N MET A 143 6.34 -3.98 -4.07
CA MET A 143 5.45 -3.07 -4.77
C MET A 143 4.00 -3.39 -4.46
N GLU A 144 3.19 -2.34 -4.34
CA GLU A 144 1.74 -2.39 -4.27
C GLU A 144 1.17 -1.42 -5.30
N GLY A 145 -0.06 -1.68 -5.73
CA GLY A 145 -0.75 -0.85 -6.71
C GLY A 145 -2.24 -1.14 -6.72
N TYR A 146 -3.02 -0.17 -7.18
CA TYR A 146 -4.48 -0.24 -7.11
C TYR A 146 -5.18 0.31 -8.35
N GLY A 147 -6.38 -0.20 -8.56
CA GLY A 147 -7.29 0.26 -9.59
C GLY A 147 -8.69 -0.25 -9.29
N TYR A 148 -9.51 -0.39 -10.33
CA TYR A 148 -10.73 -1.19 -10.24
C TYR A 148 -10.38 -2.65 -10.52
N ILE A 149 -10.46 -3.48 -9.49
CA ILE A 149 -10.33 -4.93 -9.61
C ILE A 149 -11.65 -5.49 -10.13
N VAL A 150 -11.58 -6.40 -11.10
CA VAL A 150 -12.73 -7.06 -11.71
C VAL A 150 -12.50 -8.57 -11.76
N ASP A 151 -13.55 -9.35 -11.50
CA ASP A 151 -13.58 -10.77 -11.86
C ASP A 151 -14.00 -10.90 -13.33
N THR A 152 -13.08 -11.38 -14.17
CA THR A 152 -13.30 -11.58 -15.61
C THR A 152 -14.44 -12.58 -15.90
N ASN A 153 -14.81 -13.46 -14.97
CA ASN A 153 -16.02 -14.28 -15.11
C ASN A 153 -17.31 -13.43 -15.07
N VAL A 154 -17.35 -12.36 -14.28
CA VAL A 154 -18.49 -11.42 -14.28
C VAL A 154 -18.59 -10.71 -15.62
N LEU A 155 -17.45 -10.31 -16.22
CA LEU A 155 -17.44 -9.73 -17.56
C LEU A 155 -17.91 -10.72 -18.62
N ALA A 156 -17.49 -11.99 -18.53
CA ALA A 156 -17.92 -13.05 -19.43
C ALA A 156 -19.45 -13.25 -19.38
N ASP A 157 -20.02 -13.25 -18.18
CA ASP A 157 -21.46 -13.39 -17.98
C ASP A 157 -22.26 -12.15 -18.42
N LEU A 158 -21.70 -10.94 -18.21
CA LEU A 158 -22.31 -9.70 -18.70
C LEU A 158 -22.27 -9.61 -20.24
N PHE A 159 -21.25 -10.17 -20.89
CA PHE A 159 -21.01 -10.06 -22.34
C PHE A 159 -20.70 -11.44 -22.97
N PRO A 160 -21.68 -12.36 -23.04
CA PRO A 160 -21.43 -13.77 -23.40
C PRO A 160 -21.06 -14.00 -24.87
N ASN A 161 -21.22 -13.00 -25.73
CA ASN A 161 -20.97 -13.11 -27.17
C ASN A 161 -19.59 -12.60 -27.60
N VAL A 162 -18.72 -12.23 -26.65
CA VAL A 162 -17.37 -11.75 -26.92
C VAL A 162 -16.35 -12.48 -26.06
N LYS A 163 -15.08 -12.49 -26.48
CA LYS A 163 -14.00 -12.96 -25.62
C LYS A 163 -13.75 -11.92 -24.52
N THR A 164 -13.65 -12.38 -23.28
CA THR A 164 -13.42 -11.49 -22.13
C THR A 164 -12.16 -10.64 -22.27
N ASP A 165 -11.09 -11.19 -22.84
CA ASP A 165 -9.84 -10.45 -23.07
C ASP A 165 -10.02 -9.23 -23.99
N GLU A 166 -10.97 -9.27 -24.93
CA GLU A 166 -11.22 -8.16 -25.85
C GLU A 166 -11.88 -6.98 -25.12
N ILE A 167 -12.91 -7.24 -24.32
CA ILE A 167 -13.57 -6.19 -23.53
C ILE A 167 -12.66 -5.69 -22.39
N LEU A 168 -11.90 -6.59 -21.75
CA LEU A 168 -10.96 -6.22 -20.70
C LEU A 168 -9.86 -5.28 -21.22
N LYS A 169 -9.32 -5.56 -22.41
CA LYS A 169 -8.33 -4.69 -23.06
C LYS A 169 -8.87 -3.27 -23.30
N ASP A 170 -10.12 -3.16 -23.72
CA ASP A 170 -10.76 -1.86 -23.90
C ASP A 170 -11.04 -1.17 -22.56
N LEU A 171 -11.53 -1.89 -21.56
CA LEU A 171 -11.70 -1.34 -20.20
C LEU A 171 -10.38 -0.84 -19.60
N LYS A 172 -9.25 -1.50 -19.89
CA LYS A 172 -7.91 -1.03 -19.47
C LYS A 172 -7.52 0.31 -20.09
N THR A 173 -8.11 0.72 -21.22
CA THR A 173 -7.63 1.89 -21.99
C THR A 173 -8.67 2.97 -22.31
N VAL A 174 -9.95 2.66 -22.14
CA VAL A 174 -11.09 3.54 -22.44
C VAL A 174 -11.06 4.82 -21.60
N ASN A 175 -11.58 5.91 -22.16
CA ASN A 175 -11.73 7.20 -21.48
C ASN A 175 -12.88 7.17 -20.45
N TYR A 176 -12.98 8.24 -19.65
CA TYR A 176 -14.00 8.36 -18.60
C TYR A 176 -15.43 8.38 -19.13
N GLU A 177 -15.71 9.08 -20.25
CA GLU A 177 -17.08 9.24 -20.77
C GLU A 177 -17.66 7.90 -21.24
N GLU A 178 -16.88 7.13 -21.99
CA GLU A 178 -17.27 5.80 -22.46
C GLU A 178 -17.33 4.79 -21.31
N PHE A 179 -16.42 4.86 -20.32
CA PHE A 179 -16.52 4.05 -19.11
C PHE A 179 -17.80 4.34 -18.32
N ASN A 180 -18.17 5.62 -18.21
CA ASN A 180 -19.39 6.03 -17.52
C ASN A 180 -20.66 5.56 -18.25
N ASP A 181 -20.69 5.65 -19.58
CA ASP A 181 -21.78 5.06 -20.39
C ASP A 181 -21.87 3.53 -20.19
N PHE A 182 -20.73 2.84 -20.19
CA PHE A 182 -20.65 1.42 -19.90
C PHE A 182 -21.22 1.08 -18.51
N THR A 183 -20.76 1.75 -17.45
CA THR A 183 -21.21 1.47 -16.09
C THR A 183 -22.68 1.81 -15.88
N ASN A 184 -23.19 2.88 -16.51
CA ASN A 184 -24.62 3.22 -16.46
C ASN A 184 -25.49 2.13 -17.12
N LYS A 185 -25.11 1.64 -18.31
CA LYS A 185 -25.86 0.59 -19.00
C LYS A 185 -25.79 -0.76 -18.27
N VAL A 186 -24.64 -1.10 -17.71
CA VAL A 186 -24.49 -2.28 -16.85
C VAL A 186 -25.34 -2.12 -15.59
N ASN A 187 -25.41 -0.93 -15.00
CA ASN A 187 -26.25 -0.68 -13.84
C ASN A 187 -27.73 -0.84 -14.18
N ASP A 188 -28.20 -0.32 -15.32
CA ASP A 188 -29.57 -0.53 -15.78
C ASP A 188 -29.89 -2.01 -16.03
N PHE A 189 -28.93 -2.80 -16.50
CA PHE A 189 -29.07 -4.25 -16.56
C PHE A 189 -29.18 -4.88 -15.16
N ILE A 190 -28.34 -4.47 -14.21
CA ILE A 190 -28.38 -4.95 -12.82
C ILE A 190 -29.71 -4.58 -12.15
N GLN A 191 -30.18 -3.34 -12.27
CA GLN A 191 -31.38 -2.90 -11.56
C GLN A 191 -32.68 -3.32 -12.27
N ASN A 192 -32.69 -3.31 -13.60
CA ASN A 192 -33.91 -3.38 -14.40
C ASN A 192 -33.91 -4.49 -15.46
N ASN A 193 -32.86 -5.32 -15.54
CA ASN A 193 -32.66 -6.32 -16.61
C ASN A 193 -32.76 -5.70 -18.02
N THR A 194 -32.39 -4.42 -18.15
CA THR A 194 -32.43 -3.70 -19.42
C THR A 194 -31.18 -4.04 -20.23
N THR A 195 -31.38 -4.69 -21.37
CA THR A 195 -30.30 -5.05 -22.30
C THR A 195 -29.89 -3.83 -23.13
N ALA A 196 -28.60 -3.67 -23.39
CA ALA A 196 -28.07 -2.57 -24.21
C ALA A 196 -26.78 -2.98 -24.93
N THR A 197 -26.38 -2.17 -25.91
CA THR A 197 -25.04 -2.23 -26.51
C THR A 197 -24.18 -1.11 -25.90
N VAL A 198 -23.02 -1.47 -25.38
CA VAL A 198 -21.98 -0.54 -24.93
C VAL A 198 -20.96 -0.35 -26.05
N THR A 199 -20.33 0.82 -26.11
CA THR A 199 -19.22 1.08 -27.04
C THR A 199 -17.99 1.49 -26.24
N LEU A 200 -16.89 0.78 -26.41
CA LEU A 200 -15.60 1.07 -25.78
C LEU A 200 -14.55 1.13 -26.88
N ASN A 201 -13.79 2.22 -26.98
CA ASN A 201 -12.78 2.46 -28.02
C ASN A 201 -13.28 2.20 -29.45
N GLY A 202 -14.58 2.44 -29.70
CA GLY A 202 -15.23 2.18 -30.99
C GLY A 202 -15.66 0.73 -31.24
N HIS A 203 -15.30 -0.22 -30.38
CA HIS A 203 -15.82 -1.60 -30.41
C HIS A 203 -17.16 -1.68 -29.68
N LYS A 204 -18.07 -2.51 -30.20
CA LYS A 204 -19.43 -2.67 -29.66
C LYS A 204 -19.56 -4.00 -28.94
N TYR A 205 -20.14 -3.97 -27.75
CA TYR A 205 -20.39 -5.16 -26.94
C TYR A 205 -21.85 -5.22 -26.53
N GLU A 206 -22.49 -6.37 -26.74
CA GLU A 206 -23.89 -6.59 -26.38
C GLU A 206 -23.98 -7.23 -25.00
N LEU A 207 -24.77 -6.61 -24.11
CA LEU A 207 -25.09 -7.20 -22.83
C LEU A 207 -25.88 -8.51 -22.99
N ALA A 208 -25.73 -9.41 -22.02
CA ALA A 208 -26.54 -10.61 -21.91
C ALA A 208 -28.04 -10.29 -21.95
N LYS A 209 -28.82 -11.22 -22.51
CA LYS A 209 -30.29 -11.06 -22.61
C LYS A 209 -31.00 -11.27 -21.28
N GLU A 210 -30.41 -12.08 -20.41
CA GLU A 210 -30.95 -12.46 -19.11
C GLU A 210 -29.80 -12.61 -18.13
N LYS A 211 -30.09 -12.41 -16.84
CA LYS A 211 -29.11 -12.64 -15.78
C LYS A 211 -28.81 -14.12 -15.58
N THR A 212 -27.53 -14.44 -15.49
CA THR A 212 -26.94 -15.70 -15.05
C THR A 212 -26.82 -15.77 -13.52
N GLU A 213 -26.30 -16.87 -12.98
CA GLU A 213 -26.11 -17.00 -11.52
C GLU A 213 -25.17 -15.92 -10.94
N LEU A 214 -24.04 -15.62 -11.59
CA LEU A 214 -23.14 -14.55 -11.12
C LEU A 214 -23.80 -13.17 -11.23
N THR A 215 -24.43 -12.86 -12.37
CA THR A 215 -25.02 -11.53 -12.60
C THR A 215 -26.34 -11.30 -11.83
N LYS A 216 -27.00 -12.36 -11.35
CA LYS A 216 -28.09 -12.24 -10.35
C LYS A 216 -27.59 -11.77 -8.99
N GLY A 217 -26.35 -12.10 -8.64
CA GLY A 217 -25.72 -11.68 -7.38
C GLY A 217 -25.44 -10.18 -7.31
N LEU A 218 -25.20 -9.55 -8.47
CA LEU A 218 -24.89 -8.13 -8.57
C LEU A 218 -26.03 -7.25 -8.03
N THR A 219 -25.67 -6.31 -7.16
CA THR A 219 -26.57 -5.29 -6.60
C THR A 219 -26.12 -3.86 -6.94
N GLY A 220 -24.89 -3.67 -7.42
CA GLY A 220 -24.36 -2.38 -7.85
C GLY A 220 -23.14 -2.53 -8.77
N ILE A 221 -22.52 -1.40 -9.13
CA ILE A 221 -21.32 -1.39 -9.98
C ILE A 221 -20.06 -1.46 -9.14
N PHE A 222 -19.96 -0.64 -8.10
CA PHE A 222 -18.75 -0.51 -7.30
C PHE A 222 -18.96 -1.07 -5.90
N VAL A 223 -18.07 -1.95 -5.45
CA VAL A 223 -17.97 -2.30 -4.04
C VAL A 223 -17.09 -1.24 -3.37
N GLU A 224 -17.63 -0.58 -2.35
CA GLU A 224 -16.97 0.53 -1.63
C GLU A 224 -16.86 0.23 -0.14
N ALA A 225 -15.74 0.65 0.47
CA ALA A 225 -15.54 0.56 1.92
C ALA A 225 -15.81 1.93 2.55
N GLY A 226 -17.08 2.28 2.71
CA GLY A 226 -17.55 3.60 3.15
C GLY A 226 -16.98 4.13 4.48
N ALA A 227 -16.62 3.25 5.41
CA ALA A 227 -16.02 3.61 6.69
C ALA A 227 -14.50 3.87 6.61
N GLU A 228 -13.86 3.43 5.51
CA GLU A 228 -12.40 3.40 5.37
C GLU A 228 -11.86 4.67 4.71
N LYS A 229 -11.58 5.71 5.52
CA LYS A 229 -11.16 7.03 5.04
C LYS A 229 -9.97 7.00 4.08
N TRP A 230 -9.01 6.09 4.27
CA TRP A 230 -7.82 5.96 3.43
C TRP A 230 -8.17 5.61 1.97
N THR A 231 -9.25 4.87 1.73
CA THR A 231 -9.68 4.49 0.38
C THR A 231 -10.08 5.69 -0.47
N TYR A 232 -10.60 6.75 0.16
CA TYR A 232 -11.02 8.00 -0.49
C TYR A 232 -9.88 9.01 -0.62
N SER A 233 -8.79 8.81 0.09
CA SER A 233 -7.74 9.80 0.25
C SER A 233 -6.42 9.28 -0.32
N ASP A 234 -5.71 8.43 0.40
CA ASP A 234 -4.46 7.78 -0.04
C ASP A 234 -4.59 7.14 -1.43
N HIS A 235 -5.78 6.63 -1.77
CA HIS A 235 -5.98 6.06 -3.10
C HIS A 235 -6.58 7.05 -4.10
N MET A 236 -7.74 7.63 -3.82
CA MET A 236 -8.39 8.45 -4.84
C MET A 236 -7.78 9.85 -5.00
N ILE A 237 -7.51 10.59 -3.92
CA ILE A 237 -6.87 11.92 -4.01
C ILE A 237 -5.48 11.78 -4.62
N ASN A 238 -4.78 10.69 -4.37
CA ASN A 238 -3.47 10.44 -4.93
C ASN A 238 -3.46 10.46 -6.47
N VAL A 239 -4.51 9.99 -7.14
CA VAL A 239 -4.63 10.07 -8.61
C VAL A 239 -4.66 11.54 -9.07
N ALA A 240 -5.38 12.41 -8.35
CA ALA A 240 -5.38 13.85 -8.61
C ALA A 240 -4.04 14.51 -8.28
N MET A 241 -3.36 14.09 -7.19
CA MET A 241 -2.04 14.62 -6.85
C MET A 241 -0.99 14.33 -7.92
N ASN A 242 -1.11 13.18 -8.61
CA ASN A 242 -0.24 12.86 -9.74
C ASN A 242 -0.47 13.76 -10.97
N THR A 243 -1.48 14.64 -11.02
CA THR A 243 -1.54 15.64 -12.10
C THR A 243 -0.53 16.78 -11.90
N VAL A 244 0.02 16.91 -10.69
CA VAL A 244 0.93 18.01 -10.29
C VAL A 244 2.28 17.49 -9.80
N TYR A 245 2.31 16.32 -9.15
CA TYR A 245 3.50 15.77 -8.51
C TYR A 245 3.96 14.46 -9.14
N THR A 246 5.26 14.34 -9.43
CA THR A 246 5.82 13.12 -10.06
C THR A 246 6.18 12.02 -9.07
N SER A 247 6.33 12.35 -7.78
CA SER A 247 6.76 11.42 -6.74
C SER A 247 6.42 11.93 -5.34
N TYR A 248 6.56 11.03 -4.35
CA TYR A 248 6.57 11.37 -2.92
C TYR A 248 7.51 12.55 -2.62
N SER A 249 8.75 12.49 -3.12
CA SER A 249 9.77 13.49 -2.84
C SER A 249 9.47 14.83 -3.52
N ASP A 250 8.98 14.82 -4.77
CA ASP A 250 8.54 16.06 -5.44
C ASP A 250 7.43 16.74 -4.62
N ALA A 251 6.44 15.99 -4.14
CA ALA A 251 5.40 16.54 -3.27
C ALA A 251 5.97 17.13 -1.97
N LEU A 252 6.79 16.35 -1.24
CA LEU A 252 7.33 16.74 0.07
C LEU A 252 8.21 18.00 0.02
N TYR A 253 9.04 18.13 -1.02
CA TYR A 253 10.01 19.22 -1.14
C TYR A 253 9.54 20.37 -2.05
N SER A 254 8.35 20.26 -2.63
CA SER A 254 7.75 21.33 -3.42
C SER A 254 7.41 22.57 -2.58
N LYS A 255 7.27 23.71 -3.27
CA LYS A 255 6.74 24.93 -2.65
C LYS A 255 5.24 24.77 -2.40
N PRO A 256 4.69 25.17 -1.24
CA PRO A 256 3.27 25.01 -0.91
C PRO A 256 2.30 25.52 -1.98
N LYS A 257 2.68 26.58 -2.72
CA LYS A 257 1.85 27.15 -3.81
C LYS A 257 1.56 26.17 -4.96
N LYS A 258 2.40 25.15 -5.19
CA LYS A 258 2.24 24.15 -6.25
C LYS A 258 0.95 23.34 -6.04
N PHE A 259 0.55 23.12 -4.78
CA PHE A 259 -0.70 22.42 -4.44
C PHE A 259 -1.95 23.07 -5.04
N ALA A 260 -1.96 24.41 -5.17
CA ALA A 260 -3.10 25.14 -5.72
C ALA A 260 -3.39 24.79 -7.19
N GLU A 261 -2.40 24.25 -7.92
CA GLU A 261 -2.56 23.84 -9.32
C GLU A 261 -3.41 22.57 -9.47
N MET A 262 -3.63 21.82 -8.39
CA MET A 262 -4.43 20.58 -8.38
C MET A 262 -5.93 20.86 -8.24
N LYS A 263 -6.36 22.11 -8.00
CA LYS A 263 -7.75 22.43 -7.65
C LYS A 263 -8.78 21.81 -8.60
N ASP A 264 -8.58 21.96 -9.92
CA ASP A 264 -9.53 21.44 -10.91
C ASP A 264 -9.52 19.90 -10.96
N ALA A 265 -8.36 19.28 -10.79
CA ALA A 265 -8.23 17.83 -10.67
C ALA A 265 -8.92 17.29 -9.42
N LEU A 266 -8.89 18.01 -8.29
CA LEU A 266 -9.64 17.63 -7.08
C LEU A 266 -11.16 17.68 -7.30
N VAL A 267 -11.67 18.68 -8.01
CA VAL A 267 -13.11 18.77 -8.33
C VAL A 267 -13.54 17.56 -9.15
N LYS A 268 -12.77 17.23 -10.19
CA LYS A 268 -13.00 16.05 -11.04
C LYS A 268 -12.89 14.74 -10.27
N TYR A 269 -11.98 14.66 -9.31
CA TYR A 269 -11.94 13.52 -8.38
C TYR A 269 -13.23 13.39 -7.58
N MET A 270 -13.76 14.49 -7.03
CA MET A 270 -15.01 14.45 -6.27
C MET A 270 -16.20 14.01 -7.13
N GLU A 271 -16.24 14.40 -8.41
CA GLU A 271 -17.24 13.91 -9.37
C GLU A 271 -17.20 12.38 -9.53
N VAL A 272 -15.99 11.80 -9.67
CA VAL A 272 -15.82 10.34 -9.75
C VAL A 272 -16.20 9.66 -8.44
N LEU A 273 -15.83 10.23 -7.30
CA LEU A 273 -16.20 9.69 -5.99
C LEU A 273 -17.72 9.70 -5.77
N GLU A 274 -18.40 10.80 -6.14
CA GLU A 274 -19.85 10.87 -6.09
C GLU A 274 -20.50 9.84 -7.02
N TYR A 275 -19.96 9.66 -8.22
CA TYR A 275 -20.44 8.64 -9.15
C TYR A 275 -20.31 7.23 -8.57
N ASN A 276 -19.13 6.85 -8.08
CA ASN A 276 -18.91 5.51 -7.53
C ASN A 276 -19.82 5.23 -6.33
N THR A 277 -19.89 6.16 -5.38
CA THR A 277 -20.68 5.99 -4.15
C THR A 277 -22.19 6.02 -4.39
N SER A 278 -22.66 6.60 -5.49
CA SER A 278 -24.07 6.52 -5.91
C SER A 278 -24.43 5.22 -6.63
N HIS A 279 -23.43 4.46 -7.10
CA HIS A 279 -23.58 3.15 -7.75
C HIS A 279 -23.02 2.01 -6.88
N ALA A 280 -22.96 2.22 -5.58
CA ALA A 280 -22.36 1.26 -4.65
C ALA A 280 -23.21 -0.01 -4.50
N ALA A 281 -22.54 -1.16 -4.51
CA ALA A 281 -23.12 -2.46 -4.23
C ALA A 281 -23.32 -2.64 -2.72
N GLY A 282 -24.42 -3.30 -2.35
CA GLY A 282 -24.70 -3.75 -0.98
C GLY A 282 -25.09 -5.23 -0.95
N THR A 283 -25.42 -5.75 0.23
CA THR A 283 -25.69 -7.18 0.44
C THR A 283 -26.83 -7.70 -0.44
N ASP A 284 -27.98 -7.03 -0.41
CA ASP A 284 -29.19 -7.43 -1.15
C ASP A 284 -29.69 -6.37 -2.13
N THR A 285 -29.35 -5.11 -1.90
CA THR A 285 -29.75 -3.95 -2.70
C THR A 285 -28.58 -2.96 -2.78
N PRO A 286 -28.60 -1.98 -3.68
CA PRO A 286 -27.56 -0.95 -3.73
C PRO A 286 -27.35 -0.30 -2.35
N LEU A 287 -26.09 -0.17 -1.93
CA LEU A 287 -25.74 0.54 -0.71
C LEU A 287 -25.83 2.04 -0.96
N LYS A 288 -26.66 2.75 -0.19
CA LYS A 288 -26.88 4.18 -0.38
C LYS A 288 -25.99 5.00 0.54
N ARG A 289 -25.50 6.14 0.05
CA ARG A 289 -24.84 7.17 0.87
C ARG A 289 -25.71 7.51 2.09
N GLY A 290 -25.09 7.59 3.26
CA GLY A 290 -25.79 7.86 4.52
C GLY A 290 -25.04 7.26 5.70
N ALA A 291 -25.72 7.18 6.85
CA ALA A 291 -25.15 6.62 8.07
C ALA A 291 -24.70 5.16 7.87
N ASP A 292 -25.45 4.38 7.09
CA ASP A 292 -25.11 2.99 6.83
C ASP A 292 -23.85 2.83 6.00
N PHE A 293 -23.70 3.67 4.96
CA PHE A 293 -22.51 3.67 4.11
C PHE A 293 -21.22 3.82 4.92
N ILE A 294 -21.20 4.71 5.92
CA ILE A 294 -19.98 5.03 6.67
C ILE A 294 -19.85 4.25 7.99
N ASN A 295 -20.77 3.34 8.30
CA ASN A 295 -20.70 2.58 9.55
C ASN A 295 -19.68 1.43 9.44
N GLY A 296 -19.11 1.03 10.58
CA GLY A 296 -18.08 -0.01 10.65
C GLY A 296 -18.58 -1.45 10.45
N THR A 297 -19.84 -1.65 10.08
CA THR A 297 -20.40 -2.96 9.71
C THR A 297 -20.53 -3.04 8.19
N GLU A 298 -21.44 -2.24 7.62
CA GLU A 298 -21.77 -2.23 6.19
C GLU A 298 -20.65 -1.61 5.34
N GLY A 299 -20.04 -0.52 5.83
CA GLY A 299 -18.99 0.21 5.13
C GLY A 299 -17.57 -0.24 5.45
N SER A 300 -17.39 -1.31 6.22
CA SER A 300 -16.05 -1.74 6.65
C SER A 300 -15.21 -2.29 5.51
N TYR A 301 -13.89 -2.25 5.69
CA TYR A 301 -12.94 -2.93 4.78
C TYR A 301 -13.32 -4.41 4.58
N ASP A 302 -13.50 -5.16 5.67
CA ASP A 302 -13.78 -6.59 5.61
C ASP A 302 -15.11 -6.90 4.91
N ASN A 303 -16.17 -6.12 5.18
CA ASN A 303 -17.44 -6.31 4.49
C ASN A 303 -17.33 -5.98 2.99
N SER A 304 -16.55 -4.97 2.60
CA SER A 304 -16.31 -4.69 1.18
C SER A 304 -15.63 -5.88 0.48
N LEU A 305 -14.70 -6.56 1.14
CA LEU A 305 -14.07 -7.76 0.56
C LEU A 305 -15.04 -8.95 0.48
N GLN A 306 -15.93 -9.09 1.47
CA GLN A 306 -16.99 -10.09 1.44
C GLN A 306 -17.98 -9.83 0.29
N LEU A 307 -18.47 -8.60 0.15
CA LEU A 307 -19.37 -8.21 -0.94
C LEU A 307 -18.76 -8.49 -2.32
N PHE A 308 -17.47 -8.21 -2.51
CA PHE A 308 -16.80 -8.52 -3.77
C PHE A 308 -16.61 -10.03 -3.97
N ALA A 309 -16.22 -10.77 -2.91
CA ALA A 309 -16.10 -12.23 -2.94
C ALA A 309 -17.43 -12.94 -3.26
N ASP A 310 -18.56 -12.33 -2.89
CA ASP A 310 -19.93 -12.78 -3.16
C ASP A 310 -20.52 -12.21 -4.47
N HIS A 311 -19.69 -11.59 -5.31
CA HIS A 311 -20.07 -11.01 -6.60
C HIS A 311 -21.22 -9.99 -6.52
N LYS A 312 -21.23 -9.14 -5.48
CA LYS A 312 -22.25 -8.09 -5.30
C LYS A 312 -22.01 -6.85 -6.16
N GLY A 313 -20.77 -6.59 -6.54
CA GLY A 313 -20.41 -5.50 -7.47
C GLY A 313 -19.52 -5.98 -8.61
N VAL A 314 -19.48 -5.21 -9.68
CA VAL A 314 -18.66 -5.49 -10.86
C VAL A 314 -17.19 -5.16 -10.58
N PHE A 315 -16.95 -4.05 -9.89
CA PHE A 315 -15.62 -3.55 -9.57
C PHE A 315 -15.44 -3.35 -8.07
N ILE A 316 -14.23 -3.57 -7.56
CA ILE A 316 -13.81 -3.07 -6.25
C ILE A 316 -12.56 -2.21 -6.39
N LYS A 317 -12.53 -1.04 -5.77
CA LYS A 317 -11.34 -0.17 -5.79
C LYS A 317 -10.37 -0.54 -4.68
N GLN A 318 -9.48 -1.47 -4.99
CA GLN A 318 -8.46 -1.99 -4.07
C GLN A 318 -7.19 -2.36 -4.85
N GLY A 319 -6.18 -2.85 -4.15
CA GLY A 319 -4.92 -3.30 -4.73
C GLY A 319 -4.60 -4.75 -4.46
N ASN A 320 -3.42 -5.18 -4.89
CA ASN A 320 -2.97 -6.56 -4.78
C ASN A 320 -2.92 -7.11 -3.33
N TRP A 321 -2.86 -6.24 -2.32
CA TRP A 321 -2.90 -6.61 -0.90
C TRP A 321 -4.19 -7.33 -0.46
N ILE A 322 -5.29 -7.25 -1.22
CA ILE A 322 -6.53 -7.96 -0.87
C ILE A 322 -6.48 -9.46 -1.19
N TYR A 323 -5.54 -9.89 -2.04
CA TYR A 323 -5.46 -11.26 -2.54
C TYR A 323 -5.43 -12.34 -1.43
N PRO A 324 -4.65 -12.19 -0.32
CA PRO A 324 -4.64 -13.17 0.75
C PRO A 324 -5.98 -13.31 1.47
N THR A 325 -6.76 -12.23 1.57
CA THR A 325 -8.10 -12.26 2.16
C THR A 325 -9.08 -12.91 1.20
N LEU A 326 -9.06 -12.55 -0.09
CA LEU A 326 -9.89 -13.20 -1.11
C LEU A 326 -9.62 -14.71 -1.21
N ASN A 327 -8.38 -15.16 -1.02
CA ASN A 327 -8.07 -16.60 -0.97
C ASN A 327 -8.77 -17.35 0.17
N LYS A 328 -9.14 -16.67 1.25
CA LYS A 328 -9.93 -17.23 2.36
C LYS A 328 -11.43 -17.15 2.08
N LEU A 329 -11.89 -16.09 1.42
CA LEU A 329 -13.31 -15.82 1.16
C LEU A 329 -13.83 -16.56 -0.06
N ASN A 330 -13.15 -16.44 -1.21
CA ASN A 330 -13.51 -17.07 -2.47
C ASN A 330 -12.24 -17.41 -3.28
N LYS A 331 -11.76 -18.65 -3.12
CA LYS A 331 -10.53 -19.12 -3.77
C LYS A 331 -10.67 -19.29 -5.29
N GLU A 332 -11.87 -19.57 -5.79
CA GLU A 332 -12.11 -19.82 -7.22
C GLU A 332 -11.94 -18.53 -8.05
N MET A 333 -12.37 -17.40 -7.50
CA MET A 333 -12.25 -16.08 -8.12
C MET A 333 -10.80 -15.66 -8.39
N LEU A 334 -9.84 -16.13 -7.60
CA LEU A 334 -8.43 -15.69 -7.70
C LEU A 334 -7.83 -15.89 -9.09
N ALA A 335 -8.27 -16.92 -9.83
CA ALA A 335 -7.75 -17.23 -11.16
C ALA A 335 -8.22 -16.23 -12.24
N THR A 336 -9.24 -15.43 -11.94
CA THR A 336 -9.95 -14.60 -12.93
C THR A 336 -9.96 -13.11 -12.56
N LEU A 337 -9.19 -12.69 -11.55
CA LEU A 337 -9.03 -11.28 -11.21
C LEU A 337 -8.07 -10.55 -12.17
N ASP A 338 -8.41 -9.31 -12.52
CA ASP A 338 -7.52 -8.35 -13.18
C ASP A 338 -7.79 -6.93 -12.64
N ILE A 339 -6.94 -5.96 -12.98
CA ILE A 339 -7.02 -4.57 -12.58
C ILE A 339 -7.14 -3.68 -13.81
N ILE A 340 -8.15 -2.80 -13.82
CA ILE A 340 -8.26 -1.70 -14.77
C ILE A 340 -7.98 -0.35 -14.08
N PRO A 341 -7.52 0.68 -14.81
CA PRO A 341 -7.30 2.01 -14.25
C PRO A 341 -8.57 2.62 -13.67
N ILE A 342 -8.41 3.40 -12.60
CA ILE A 342 -9.44 4.33 -12.15
C ILE A 342 -9.63 5.37 -13.26
N LYS A 343 -10.88 5.60 -13.67
CA LYS A 343 -11.18 6.51 -14.77
C LYS A 343 -11.45 7.92 -14.27
N MET A 344 -10.74 8.90 -14.83
CA MET A 344 -10.77 10.30 -14.42
C MET A 344 -11.14 11.22 -15.60
N PRO A 345 -12.03 12.21 -15.41
CA PRO A 345 -12.42 13.19 -16.44
C PRO A 345 -11.39 14.33 -16.60
N PHE A 346 -10.10 14.04 -16.37
CA PHE A 346 -9.06 15.06 -16.53
C PHE A 346 -8.97 15.54 -17.98
N ALA A 347 -8.68 16.83 -18.14
CA ALA A 347 -8.30 17.45 -19.39
C ALA A 347 -6.79 17.66 -19.40
N ASP A 348 -6.18 17.77 -20.59
CA ASP A 348 -4.74 18.06 -20.71
C ASP A 348 -4.34 19.34 -19.97
N SER A 349 -5.26 20.30 -19.81
CA SER A 349 -5.04 21.51 -19.01
C SER A 349 -4.83 21.25 -17.52
N ASP A 350 -5.28 20.11 -16.99
CA ASP A 350 -5.17 19.76 -15.57
C ASP A 350 -3.81 19.12 -15.25
N ILE A 351 -3.10 18.65 -16.27
CA ILE A 351 -1.84 17.95 -16.16
C ILE A 351 -0.68 18.96 -16.20
N LYS A 352 0.05 19.06 -15.10
CA LYS A 352 1.17 20.01 -14.90
C LYS A 352 2.54 19.33 -14.94
N ILE A 353 2.57 18.05 -15.28
CA ILE A 353 3.77 17.24 -15.36
C ILE A 353 4.14 17.03 -16.82
N ASP A 354 5.39 17.34 -17.16
CA ASP A 354 5.92 17.13 -18.51
C ASP A 354 5.89 15.65 -18.90
N GLY A 355 5.50 15.37 -20.15
CA GLY A 355 5.44 14.01 -20.69
C GLY A 355 4.18 13.21 -20.34
N TRP A 356 3.25 13.82 -19.59
CA TRP A 356 1.94 13.24 -19.25
C TRP A 356 0.80 13.99 -19.95
N LYS A 357 -0.25 13.24 -20.29
CA LYS A 357 -1.52 13.72 -20.87
C LYS A 357 -2.68 13.13 -20.07
N SER A 358 -3.87 13.71 -20.18
CA SER A 358 -5.01 13.22 -19.42
C SER A 358 -5.39 11.78 -19.76
N GLN A 359 -5.17 11.36 -21.01
CA GLN A 359 -5.37 9.99 -21.46
C GLN A 359 -4.54 9.00 -20.63
N ASP A 360 -3.29 9.33 -20.27
CA ASP A 360 -2.41 8.41 -19.55
C ASP A 360 -2.99 7.99 -18.20
N PHE A 361 -3.69 8.90 -17.51
CA PHE A 361 -4.34 8.64 -16.21
C PHE A 361 -5.49 7.63 -16.31
N ASN A 362 -6.02 7.41 -17.51
CA ASN A 362 -7.05 6.41 -17.79
C ASN A 362 -6.46 5.09 -18.30
N GLN A 363 -5.14 5.00 -18.49
CA GLN A 363 -4.46 3.84 -19.09
C GLN A 363 -3.40 3.21 -18.18
N THR A 364 -3.19 3.78 -17.00
CA THR A 364 -2.23 3.27 -16.01
C THR A 364 -2.80 3.33 -14.59
N ILE A 365 -2.12 2.66 -13.67
CA ILE A 365 -2.50 2.57 -12.26
C ILE A 365 -1.46 3.26 -11.38
N PRO A 366 -1.85 3.66 -10.17
CA PRO A 366 -0.90 3.92 -9.10
C PRO A 366 -0.15 2.67 -8.68
N GLU A 367 1.17 2.78 -8.62
CA GLU A 367 2.09 1.79 -8.06
C GLU A 367 3.11 2.50 -7.17
N PHE A 368 3.33 1.94 -5.98
CA PHE A 368 4.18 2.55 -4.97
C PHE A 368 4.76 1.51 -4.04
N VAL A 369 5.69 1.97 -3.21
CA VAL A 369 6.32 1.18 -2.16
C VAL A 369 5.61 1.49 -0.84
N PRO A 370 4.93 0.52 -0.22
CA PRO A 370 4.17 0.74 1.01
C PRO A 370 5.06 0.87 2.25
N ASN A 371 6.29 0.33 2.22
CA ASN A 371 7.29 0.43 3.28
C ASN A 371 8.69 0.11 2.71
N TYR A 372 9.72 0.70 3.33
CA TYR A 372 11.12 0.46 2.97
C TYR A 372 11.89 -0.13 4.16
N TRP A 373 12.86 -1.00 3.89
CA TRP A 373 13.89 -1.36 4.86
C TRP A 373 14.94 -0.24 4.92
N ILE A 374 15.04 0.41 6.07
CA ILE A 374 15.91 1.58 6.27
C ILE A 374 16.92 1.26 7.36
N ILE A 375 18.19 1.59 7.13
CA ILE A 375 19.23 1.51 8.16
C ILE A 375 19.18 2.77 9.01
N ASN A 376 19.15 2.61 10.34
CA ASN A 376 19.24 3.71 11.28
C ASN A 376 20.69 4.22 11.38
N LYS A 377 20.96 5.46 10.96
CA LYS A 377 22.32 6.03 11.00
C LYS A 377 22.78 6.47 12.39
N GLN A 378 21.88 6.51 13.38
CA GLN A 378 22.18 6.93 14.75
C GLN A 378 22.73 5.79 15.63
N VAL A 379 22.68 4.54 15.15
CA VAL A 379 23.32 3.40 15.84
C VAL A 379 24.83 3.38 15.59
N SER A 380 25.56 2.53 16.31
CA SER A 380 27.00 2.39 16.14
C SER A 380 27.38 1.94 14.71
N LYS A 381 28.58 2.30 14.26
CA LYS A 381 29.13 1.86 12.95
C LYS A 381 29.12 0.33 12.79
N GLU A 382 29.33 -0.40 13.89
CA GLU A 382 29.25 -1.87 13.88
C GLU A 382 27.82 -2.36 13.63
N LYS A 383 26.81 -1.75 14.26
CA LYS A 383 25.40 -2.08 14.01
C LYS A 383 24.96 -1.70 12.59
N ILE A 384 25.43 -0.57 12.06
CA ILE A 384 25.23 -0.21 10.65
C ILE A 384 25.81 -1.31 9.75
N LYS A 385 27.04 -1.77 10.01
CA LYS A 385 27.65 -2.83 9.20
C LYS A 385 26.87 -4.15 9.27
N LYS A 386 26.42 -4.57 10.45
CA LYS A 386 25.55 -5.74 10.64
C LYS A 386 24.22 -5.58 9.88
N ALA A 387 23.65 -4.37 9.87
CA ALA A 387 22.44 -4.07 9.12
C ALA A 387 22.65 -4.12 7.60
N GLU A 388 23.78 -3.58 7.10
CA GLU A 388 24.14 -3.68 5.68
C GLU A 388 24.23 -5.15 5.24
N ASP A 389 24.92 -5.97 6.03
CA ASP A 389 25.15 -7.39 5.71
C ASP A 389 23.85 -8.20 5.78
N PHE A 390 22.97 -7.92 6.74
CA PHE A 390 21.64 -8.53 6.81
C PHE A 390 20.77 -8.17 5.59
N LEU A 391 20.74 -6.90 5.17
CA LEU A 391 19.95 -6.50 4.01
C LEU A 391 20.48 -7.12 2.71
N VAL A 392 21.80 -7.24 2.55
CA VAL A 392 22.36 -7.98 1.41
C VAL A 392 21.90 -9.45 1.46
N TRP A 393 22.08 -10.12 2.59
CA TRP A 393 21.64 -11.51 2.73
C TRP A 393 20.14 -11.69 2.47
N LEU A 394 19.30 -10.77 2.94
CA LEU A 394 17.85 -10.79 2.74
C LEU A 394 17.49 -10.79 1.24
N TYR A 395 18.18 -9.99 0.43
CA TYR A 395 17.88 -9.82 -1.00
C TYR A 395 18.70 -10.73 -1.92
N THR A 396 19.70 -11.46 -1.43
CA THR A 396 20.57 -12.30 -2.28
C THR A 396 20.68 -13.76 -1.86
N SER A 397 20.21 -14.15 -0.67
CA SER A 397 20.22 -15.55 -0.23
C SER A 397 18.93 -16.28 -0.62
N ASP A 398 19.02 -17.59 -0.84
CA ASP A 398 17.83 -18.42 -1.12
C ASP A 398 16.79 -18.33 0.00
N ARG A 399 17.23 -18.29 1.28
CA ARG A 399 16.34 -18.18 2.43
C ARG A 399 15.66 -16.82 2.52
N GLY A 400 16.40 -15.74 2.29
CA GLY A 400 15.89 -14.37 2.26
C GLY A 400 14.89 -14.17 1.11
N LEU A 401 15.23 -14.62 -0.09
CA LEU A 401 14.36 -14.58 -1.27
C LEU A 401 13.08 -15.38 -1.06
N LYS A 402 13.16 -16.57 -0.45
CA LYS A 402 11.98 -17.35 -0.05
C LYS A 402 11.09 -16.58 0.92
N PHE A 403 11.67 -15.89 1.90
CA PHE A 403 10.87 -15.07 2.81
C PHE A 403 10.16 -13.92 2.09
N LEU A 404 10.87 -13.20 1.23
CA LEU A 404 10.32 -12.05 0.51
C LEU A 404 9.21 -12.51 -0.46
N LYS A 405 9.48 -13.52 -1.30
CA LYS A 405 8.57 -13.96 -2.36
C LYS A 405 7.45 -14.85 -1.84
N ASP A 406 7.80 -15.95 -1.18
CA ASP A 406 6.84 -17.03 -0.91
C ASP A 406 6.10 -16.82 0.42
N GLU A 407 6.83 -16.39 1.46
CA GLU A 407 6.26 -16.25 2.82
C GLU A 407 5.59 -14.89 3.04
N SER A 408 6.02 -13.85 2.32
CA SER A 408 5.47 -12.49 2.41
C SER A 408 4.63 -12.08 1.20
N GLY A 409 4.74 -12.79 0.07
CA GLY A 409 4.00 -12.48 -1.16
C GLY A 409 4.46 -11.20 -1.86
N PHE A 410 5.69 -10.74 -1.60
CA PHE A 410 6.18 -9.45 -2.07
C PHE A 410 6.59 -9.48 -3.54
N ILE A 411 6.28 -8.38 -4.24
CA ILE A 411 6.80 -8.08 -5.57
C ILE A 411 8.16 -7.41 -5.42
N LEU A 412 9.23 -8.04 -5.89
CA LEU A 412 10.58 -7.49 -5.78
C LEU A 412 10.83 -6.42 -6.85
N PHE A 413 11.33 -5.26 -6.41
CA PHE A 413 11.64 -4.13 -7.30
C PHE A 413 12.70 -4.46 -8.36
N ASN A 414 13.61 -5.41 -8.09
CA ASN A 414 14.70 -5.81 -8.97
C ASN A 414 14.47 -7.17 -9.66
N ASP A 415 13.28 -7.77 -9.52
CA ASP A 415 12.96 -9.07 -10.11
C ASP A 415 11.46 -9.20 -10.42
N LEU A 416 10.93 -8.26 -11.21
CA LEU A 416 9.50 -8.21 -11.55
C LEU A 416 9.03 -9.50 -12.25
N GLU A 417 9.83 -10.04 -13.16
CA GLU A 417 9.46 -11.21 -13.99
C GLU A 417 9.24 -12.48 -13.17
N ASN A 418 9.95 -12.65 -12.06
CA ASN A 418 9.83 -13.83 -11.19
C ASN A 418 9.09 -13.53 -9.89
N SER A 419 8.38 -12.40 -9.80
CA SER A 419 7.64 -11.95 -8.61
C SER A 419 6.12 -12.12 -8.73
N GLU A 420 5.61 -12.44 -9.92
CA GLU A 420 4.18 -12.55 -10.20
C GLU A 420 3.53 -13.76 -9.49
N GLY A 421 4.23 -14.91 -9.44
CA GLY A 421 3.73 -16.14 -8.86
C GLY A 421 2.38 -16.58 -9.44
N SER A 422 1.52 -17.18 -8.60
CA SER A 422 0.12 -17.48 -8.97
C SER A 422 -0.85 -16.32 -8.69
N ASN A 423 -0.37 -15.19 -8.17
CA ASN A 423 -1.20 -14.05 -7.81
C ASN A 423 -1.50 -13.20 -9.06
N THR A 424 -2.73 -13.31 -9.55
CA THR A 424 -3.22 -12.59 -10.74
C THR A 424 -3.21 -11.07 -10.59
N LEU A 425 -3.39 -10.54 -9.37
CA LEU A 425 -3.25 -9.11 -9.12
C LEU A 425 -1.79 -8.66 -9.21
N ASN A 426 -0.85 -9.45 -8.69
CA ASN A 426 0.59 -9.16 -8.86
C ASN A 426 0.99 -9.19 -10.35
N LYS A 427 0.42 -10.11 -11.14
CA LYS A 427 0.62 -10.15 -12.61
C LYS A 427 0.15 -8.86 -13.27
N ALA A 428 -1.06 -8.40 -12.96
CA ALA A 428 -1.60 -7.15 -13.51
C ALA A 428 -0.69 -5.95 -13.18
N LEU A 429 -0.22 -5.84 -11.93
CA LEU A 429 0.74 -4.81 -11.52
C LEU A 429 2.03 -4.90 -12.36
N VAL A 430 2.63 -6.07 -12.47
CA VAL A 430 3.86 -6.23 -13.26
C VAL A 430 3.65 -5.86 -14.73
N GLU A 431 2.48 -6.14 -15.32
CA GLU A 431 2.13 -5.69 -16.67
C GLU A 431 2.13 -4.16 -16.79
N TYR A 432 1.53 -3.44 -15.84
CA TYR A 432 1.56 -1.97 -15.82
C TYR A 432 2.97 -1.42 -15.56
N ALA A 433 3.70 -1.99 -14.59
CA ALA A 433 5.09 -1.62 -14.31
C ALA A 433 5.99 -1.74 -15.56
N LYS A 434 5.82 -2.81 -16.35
CA LYS A 434 6.56 -3.06 -17.60
C LYS A 434 6.32 -1.99 -18.68
N THR A 435 5.23 -1.21 -18.60
CA THR A 435 5.01 -0.07 -19.51
C THR A 435 5.96 1.10 -19.24
N GLY A 436 6.59 1.14 -18.07
CA GLY A 436 7.47 2.24 -17.63
C GLY A 436 6.71 3.52 -17.24
N LYS A 437 5.37 3.47 -17.16
CA LYS A 437 4.54 4.64 -16.89
C LYS A 437 3.44 4.30 -15.88
N THR A 438 3.75 4.40 -14.59
CA THR A 438 2.80 4.23 -13.48
C THR A 438 2.70 5.52 -12.67
N LEU A 439 1.57 5.71 -11.97
CA LEU A 439 1.38 6.85 -11.08
C LEU A 439 2.07 6.56 -9.74
N SER A 440 2.77 7.55 -9.18
CA SER A 440 3.45 7.39 -7.89
C SER A 440 2.48 7.62 -6.70
N ASN A 441 2.98 7.64 -5.46
CA ASN A 441 2.19 8.01 -4.28
C ASN A 441 2.67 9.33 -3.61
N PRO A 442 2.44 10.50 -4.22
CA PRO A 442 2.67 11.80 -3.59
C PRO A 442 1.76 12.07 -2.38
N PHE A 443 0.63 11.37 -2.23
CA PHE A 443 -0.26 11.56 -1.10
C PHE A 443 0.43 11.30 0.25
N ASN A 444 1.32 10.31 0.32
CA ASN A 444 2.08 10.01 1.54
C ASN A 444 2.96 11.17 2.05
N ALA A 445 3.25 12.18 1.21
CA ALA A 445 3.95 13.39 1.64
C ALA A 445 3.04 14.42 2.35
N SER A 446 1.73 14.18 2.37
CA SER A 446 0.76 15.07 3.02
C SER A 446 0.95 15.07 4.54
N PRO A 447 0.68 16.19 5.22
CA PRO A 447 0.68 16.24 6.68
C PRO A 447 -0.27 15.20 7.28
N GLY A 448 0.09 14.58 8.41
CA GLY A 448 -0.68 13.47 9.01
C GLY A 448 -2.15 13.79 9.34
N ASN A 449 -2.48 15.07 9.55
CA ASN A 449 -3.86 15.52 9.79
C ASN A 449 -4.66 15.82 8.52
N PHE A 450 -4.07 15.72 7.33
CA PHE A 450 -4.73 16.01 6.06
C PHE A 450 -6.00 15.16 5.86
N LEU A 451 -5.95 13.89 6.27
CA LEU A 451 -7.07 12.95 6.24
C LEU A 451 -8.28 13.41 7.09
N GLU A 452 -8.02 14.06 8.22
CA GLU A 452 -9.07 14.54 9.11
C GLU A 452 -9.77 15.76 8.51
N PHE A 453 -9.05 16.62 7.80
CA PHE A 453 -9.62 17.84 7.22
C PHE A 453 -10.36 17.61 5.90
N VAL A 454 -9.89 16.70 5.04
CA VAL A 454 -10.46 16.55 3.68
C VAL A 454 -11.74 15.70 3.64
N VAL A 455 -11.90 14.74 4.55
CA VAL A 455 -13.08 13.83 4.56
C VAL A 455 -14.25 14.39 5.39
N MET A 456 -14.02 15.40 6.24
CA MET A 456 -15.05 15.95 7.15
C MET A 456 -15.61 17.32 6.72
N SER A 457 -15.12 17.89 5.62
CA SER A 457 -15.64 19.12 5.00
C SER A 457 -16.22 18.82 3.64
#